data_AF-A0A2Z3GM90-F1
#
_entry.id   AF-A0A2Z3GM90-F1
#
_cell.length_a   1.000
_cell.length_b   1.000
_cell.length_c   1.000
_cell.angle_alpha   90.00
_cell.angle_beta   90.00
_cell.angle_gamma   90.00
#
_symmetry.space_group_name_H-M   'P 1'
#
loop_
_entity.id
_entity.type
_entity.pdbx_description
1 polymer ?
#
loop_
_entity_poly.entity_id
_entity_poly.type
_entity_poly.pdbx_seq_one_letter_code
_entity_poly.pdbx_strand_id
1 'polypeptide(L)' 'MPEPERRRVRQRRDGRIDHVAFDVDDIDATYALLKSEGITIIEDQPVFLNFWARGCKFFNLLGPDGERLEFCQIL' A
#
# COMPACT_ATOMS: atom_id res chain seq x y z
N MET A 1 -19.67 15.83 -11.29
CA MET A 1 -19.91 14.47 -10.73
C MET A 1 -21.39 14.21 -10.57
N PRO A 2 -21.89 13.09 -11.11
CA PRO A 2 -23.23 12.56 -10.84
C PRO A 2 -23.51 12.36 -9.34
N GLU A 3 -24.78 12.38 -8.96
CA GLU A 3 -25.21 12.29 -7.56
C GLU A 3 -24.76 11.01 -6.80
N PRO A 4 -24.72 9.83 -7.43
CA PRO A 4 -24.21 8.62 -6.79
C PRO A 4 -22.74 8.72 -6.37
N GLU A 5 -21.90 9.33 -7.21
CA GLU A 5 -20.48 9.56 -6.89
C GLU A 5 -20.33 10.53 -5.71
N ARG A 6 -21.10 11.62 -5.69
CA ARG A 6 -21.06 12.61 -4.60
C ARG A 6 -21.45 11.98 -3.26
N ARG A 7 -22.44 11.06 -3.25
CA ARG A 7 -22.83 10.34 -2.04
C ARG A 7 -21.73 9.40 -1.54
N ARG A 8 -21.03 8.68 -2.44
CA ARG A 8 -19.88 7.84 -2.09
C ARG A 8 -18.75 8.67 -1.48
N VAL A 9 -18.41 9.81 -2.08
CA VAL A 9 -17.37 10.71 -1.56
C VAL A 9 -17.72 11.25 -0.16
N ARG A 10 -18.99 11.60 0.09
CA ARG A 10 -19.45 12.08 1.42
C ARG A 10 -19.45 10.99 2.50
N GLN A 11 -19.55 9.72 2.11
CA GLN A 11 -19.62 8.58 3.03
C GLN A 11 -18.27 7.88 3.22
N ARG A 12 -17.24 8.30 2.47
CA ARG A 12 -15.89 7.78 2.65
C ARG A 12 -15.41 8.11 4.06
N ARG A 13 -14.86 7.09 4.71
CA ARG A 13 -14.14 7.22 5.97
C ARG A 13 -12.64 7.41 5.71
N ASP A 14 -12.18 6.88 4.58
CA ASP A 14 -10.79 7.01 4.14
C ASP A 14 -10.54 8.39 3.51
N GLY A 15 -9.28 8.78 3.46
CA GLY A 15 -8.78 10.04 2.92
C GLY A 15 -9.15 10.26 1.45
N ARG A 16 -8.84 11.46 0.97
CA ARG A 16 -9.05 11.78 -0.46
C ARG A 16 -8.15 10.95 -1.38
N ILE A 17 -6.99 10.55 -0.86
CA ILE A 17 -6.04 9.69 -1.54
C ILE A 17 -6.43 8.24 -1.26
N ASP A 18 -6.51 7.45 -2.33
CA ASP A 18 -6.87 6.04 -2.25
C ASP A 18 -5.63 5.18 -1.95
N HIS A 19 -4.54 5.47 -2.66
CA HIS A 19 -3.33 4.65 -2.66
C HIS A 19 -2.11 5.48 -3.06
N VAL A 20 -1.01 5.33 -2.32
CA VAL A 20 0.34 5.78 -2.68
C VAL A 20 1.27 4.58 -2.67
N ALA A 21 2.03 4.38 -3.75
CA ALA A 21 3.04 3.34 -3.86
C ALA A 21 4.44 3.95 -3.87
N PHE A 22 5.31 3.43 -3.02
CA PHE A 22 6.73 3.78 -2.92
C PHE A 22 7.56 2.69 -3.58
N ASP A 23 8.46 3.10 -4.47
CA ASP A 23 9.51 2.22 -4.98
C ASP A 23 10.61 2.08 -3.92
N VAL A 24 11.02 0.85 -3.63
CA VAL A 24 12.06 0.55 -2.63
C VAL A 24 13.15 -0.34 -3.20
N ASP A 25 14.39 -0.08 -2.77
CA ASP A 25 15.55 -0.85 -3.23
C ASP A 25 15.58 -2.28 -2.66
N ASP A 26 15.12 -2.46 -1.41
CA ASP A 26 15.07 -3.75 -0.72
C ASP A 26 13.78 -3.87 0.11
N ILE A 27 12.84 -4.66 -0.41
CA ILE A 27 11.53 -4.83 0.21
C ILE A 27 11.58 -5.66 1.49
N ASP A 28 12.48 -6.64 1.56
CA ASP A 28 12.58 -7.54 2.70
C ASP A 28 13.18 -6.77 3.91
N ALA A 29 14.17 -5.90 3.65
CA ALA A 29 14.70 -4.97 4.66
C ALA A 29 13.67 -3.93 5.10
N THR A 30 12.92 -3.35 4.16
CA THR A 30 11.86 -2.35 4.47
C THR A 30 10.75 -2.97 5.32
N TYR A 31 10.30 -4.18 4.96
CA TYR A 31 9.30 -4.93 5.72
C TYR A 31 9.78 -5.21 7.16
N ALA A 32 11.03 -5.68 7.31
CA ALA A 32 11.61 -5.98 8.61
C ALA A 32 11.70 -4.73 9.51
N LEU A 33 12.15 -3.60 8.94
CA LEU A 33 12.24 -2.32 9.64
C LEU A 33 10.86 -1.84 10.14
N LEU A 34 9.86 -1.80 9.25
CA LEU A 34 8.53 -1.32 9.63
C LEU A 34 7.88 -2.24 10.69
N LYS A 35 8.09 -3.55 10.58
CA LYS A 35 7.63 -4.51 11.58
C LYS A 35 8.33 -4.33 12.94
N SER A 36 9.63 -4.03 12.95
CA SER A 36 10.36 -3.77 14.21
C SER A 36 9.95 -2.47 14.89
N GLU A 37 9.52 -1.46 14.11
CA GLU A 37 8.96 -0.21 14.63
C GLU A 37 7.50 -0.34 15.11
N GLY A 38 6.92 -1.55 15.07
CA GLY A 38 5.56 -1.82 15.54
C GLY A 38 4.46 -1.33 14.60
N ILE A 39 4.79 -1.07 13.32
CA ILE A 39 3.81 -0.70 12.31
C ILE A 39 3.01 -1.93 11.88
N THR A 40 1.68 -1.80 11.88
CA THR A 40 0.78 -2.86 11.41
C THR A 40 0.80 -2.94 9.89
N ILE A 41 1.40 -3.99 9.37
CA ILE A 41 1.41 -4.33 7.94
C ILE A 41 0.22 -5.25 7.64
N ILE A 42 -0.41 -5.06 6.48
CA ILE A 42 -1.61 -5.82 6.06
C ILE A 42 -1.24 -7.26 5.69
N GLU A 43 -0.18 -7.46 4.92
CA GLU A 43 0.30 -8.78 4.51
C GLU A 43 1.28 -9.39 5.53
N ASP A 44 1.21 -10.72 5.72
CA ASP A 44 2.09 -11.46 6.63
C ASP A 44 3.57 -11.45 6.19
N GLN A 45 3.82 -11.19 4.90
CA GLN A 45 5.13 -11.09 4.26
C GLN A 45 5.00 -10.38 2.89
N PRO A 46 6.10 -9.85 2.31
CA PRO A 46 6.08 -9.32 0.95
C PRO A 46 5.54 -10.33 -0.07
N VAL A 47 4.56 -9.91 -0.86
CA VAL A 47 3.85 -10.73 -1.85
C VAL A 47 4.47 -10.54 -3.22
N PHE A 48 4.79 -11.64 -3.90
CA PHE A 48 5.29 -11.62 -5.28
C PHE A 48 4.16 -11.52 -6.30
N LEU A 49 4.35 -10.70 -7.33
CA LEU A 49 3.49 -10.61 -8.51
C LEU A 49 4.31 -10.76 -9.78
N ASN A 50 3.76 -11.50 -10.76
CA ASN A 50 4.40 -11.69 -12.06
C ASN A 50 4.15 -10.50 -13.00
N PHE A 51 4.57 -9.31 -12.57
CA PHE A 51 4.60 -8.08 -13.36
C PHE A 51 6.06 -7.70 -13.69
N TRP A 52 6.29 -6.89 -14.73
CA TRP A 52 7.64 -6.56 -15.21
C TRP A 52 8.44 -7.78 -15.71
N ALA A 53 9.71 -7.57 -16.07
CA ALA A 53 10.52 -8.63 -16.69
C ALA A 53 10.88 -9.79 -15.74
N ARG A 54 10.98 -9.51 -14.42
CA ARG A 54 11.38 -10.50 -13.41
C ARG A 54 10.44 -10.58 -12.21
N GLY A 55 9.28 -9.93 -12.28
CA GLY A 55 8.37 -9.81 -11.15
C GLY A 55 8.52 -8.49 -10.39
N CYS A 56 7.60 -8.27 -9.46
CA CYS A 56 7.80 -7.37 -8.34
C CYS A 56 7.37 -8.06 -7.04
N LYS A 57 7.83 -7.53 -5.92
CA LYS A 57 7.27 -7.84 -4.62
C LYS A 57 6.64 -6.57 -4.04
N PHE A 58 5.60 -6.72 -3.23
CA PHE A 58 4.96 -5.59 -2.54
C PHE A 58 4.39 -5.98 -1.18
N PHE A 59 4.14 -4.98 -0.32
CA PHE A 59 3.25 -5.10 0.84
C PHE A 59 2.58 -3.74 1.11
N ASN A 60 1.51 -3.74 1.89
CA ASN A 60 0.68 -2.59 2.19
C ASN A 60 0.56 -2.33 3.69
N LEU A 61 0.35 -1.08 4.03
CA LEU A 61 -0.17 -0.66 5.33
C LEU A 61 -1.30 0.36 5.15
N LEU A 62 -2.04 0.61 6.22
CA LEU A 62 -3.02 1.70 6.25
C LEU A 62 -2.35 2.96 6.79
N GLY A 63 -2.41 4.03 5.99
CA GLY A 63 -2.02 5.36 6.44
C GLY A 63 -3.02 5.96 7.44
N PRO A 64 -2.70 7.11 8.02
CA PRO A 64 -3.51 7.75 9.06
C PRO A 64 -4.92 8.13 8.60
N ASP A 65 -5.10 8.38 7.30
CA ASP A 65 -6.41 8.65 6.71
C ASP A 65 -7.04 7.37 6.13
N GLY A 66 -6.50 6.18 6.36
CA GLY A 66 -7.02 4.92 5.80
C GLY A 66 -6.65 4.69 4.33
N GLU A 67 -5.81 5.54 3.75
CA GLU A 67 -5.22 5.30 2.43
C GLU A 67 -4.30 4.08 2.46
N ARG A 68 -4.19 3.39 1.32
CA ARG A 68 -3.21 2.32 1.17
C ARG A 68 -1.85 2.95 0.94
N LEU A 69 -0.87 2.57 1.76
CA LEU A 69 0.53 2.89 1.53
C LEU A 69 1.24 1.59 1.15
N GLU A 70 1.64 1.48 -0.12
CA GLU A 70 2.30 0.30 -0.69
C GLU A 70 3.80 0.53 -0.81
N PHE A 71 4.59 -0.48 -0.48
CA PHE A 71 6.02 -0.51 -0.74
C PHE A 71 6.27 -1.62 -1.77
N CYS A 72 6.87 -1.28 -2.90
CA CYS A 72 7.03 -2.16 -4.05
C CYS A 72 8.49 -2.17 -4.50
N GLN A 73 9.01 -3.35 -4.80
CA GLN A 73 10.33 -3.52 -5.42
C GLN A 73 10.17 -4.25 -6.74
N ILE A 74 10.63 -3.64 -7.83
CA ILE A 74 10.78 -4.29 -9.13
C ILE A 74 12.07 -5.14 -9.12
N LEU A 75 11.98 -6.40 -9.58
CA LEU A 75 13.07 -7.38 -9.52
C LEU A 75 13.93 -7.45 -10.80
#